data_AF-A0A2V8KNN8-F1
#
_entry.id   AF-A0A2V8KNN8-F1
#
_cell.length_a   1.000
_cell.length_b   1.000
_cell.length_c   1.000
_cell.angle_alpha   90.00
_cell.angle_beta   90.00
_cell.angle_gamma   90.00
#
_symmetry.space_group_name_H-M   'P 1'
#
loop_
_entity.id
_entity.type
_entity.pdbx_description
1 polymer ?
#
loop_
_entity_poly.entity_id
_entity_poly.type
_entity_poly.pdbx_seq_one_letter_code
_entity_poly.pdbx_strand_id
1 'polypeptide(L)'
;MRNYLTAEHRDDRAHGCLFAALGSDIVRQPRTVRHAMTEGFRTTIDKLGRLLQGRSAQARRERALATMAGLVGALILSRAVDDSELSDQILEASAKTFGRPTA
;
A
#
# COMPACT_ATOMS: atom_id res chain seq x y z
N MET A 1 4.67 -6.21 7.68
CA MET A 1 3.55 -5.38 7.20
C MET A 1 2.79 -4.66 8.32
N ARG A 2 2.79 -5.16 9.57
CA ARG A 2 2.14 -4.48 10.72
C ARG A 2 2.52 -3.00 10.89
N ASN A 3 3.75 -2.61 10.55
CA ASN A 3 4.22 -1.23 10.71
C ASN A 3 3.74 -0.28 9.59
N TYR A 4 3.05 -0.78 8.55
CA TYR A 4 2.57 0.06 7.45
C TYR A 4 1.17 0.64 7.73
N LEU A 5 0.29 -0.08 8.43
CA LEU A 5 -1.05 0.41 8.77
C LEU A 5 -1.09 0.79 10.25
N THR A 6 -0.58 1.98 10.55
CA THR A 6 -0.51 2.56 11.89
C THR A 6 -0.94 4.01 11.86
N ALA A 7 -1.39 4.54 13.00
CA ALA A 7 -1.69 5.98 13.14
C ALA A 7 -0.45 6.83 12.81
N GLU A 8 0.74 6.41 13.27
CA GLU A 8 2.00 7.08 12.96
C GLU A 8 2.22 7.24 11.45
N HIS A 9 2.00 6.18 10.65
CA HIS A 9 2.16 6.27 9.20
C HIS A 9 1.01 7.02 8.51
N ARG A 10 -0.22 6.96 9.05
CA ARG A 10 -1.34 7.79 8.59
C ARG A 10 -0.98 9.26 8.72
N ASP A 11 -0.44 9.64 9.87
CA ASP A 11 -0.19 11.03 10.25
C ASP A 11 1.11 11.57 9.62
N ASP A 12 2.11 10.71 9.37
CA ASP A 12 3.32 11.07 8.62
C ASP A 12 3.09 11.07 7.10
N ARG A 13 2.55 12.18 6.61
CA ARG A 13 2.30 12.42 5.18
C ARG A 13 3.58 12.70 4.38
N ALA A 14 4.65 13.14 5.04
CA ALA A 14 5.88 13.60 4.39
C ALA A 14 6.91 12.47 4.19
N HIS A 15 6.99 11.51 5.11
CA HIS A 15 7.94 10.39 5.03
C HIS A 15 7.25 9.02 4.91
N GLY A 16 5.94 9.02 4.72
CA GLY A 16 5.16 7.81 4.49
C GLY A 16 5.26 7.25 3.07
N CYS A 17 4.29 6.41 2.70
CA CYS A 17 4.27 5.74 1.41
C CYS A 17 4.05 6.72 0.25
N LEU A 18 5.04 6.79 -0.63
CA LEU A 18 5.00 7.58 -1.87
C LEU A 18 3.74 7.31 -2.71
N PHE A 19 3.30 6.05 -2.82
CA PHE A 19 2.12 5.69 -3.60
C PHE A 19 0.82 6.24 -2.98
N ALA A 20 0.74 6.28 -1.64
CA ALA A 20 -0.39 6.86 -0.94
C ALA A 20 -0.36 8.40 -0.95
N ALA A 21 0.83 9.00 -1.03
CA ALA A 21 1.00 10.45 -1.06
C ALA A 21 0.75 11.05 -2.45
N LEU A 22 1.26 10.42 -3.52
CA LEU A 22 1.28 11.00 -4.88
C LEU A 22 0.47 10.21 -5.92
N GLY A 23 -0.22 9.14 -5.52
CA GLY A 23 -0.90 8.24 -6.46
C GLY A 23 -1.91 8.95 -7.37
N SER A 24 -2.67 9.91 -6.85
CA SER A 24 -3.62 10.72 -7.63
C SER A 24 -2.97 11.79 -8.50
N ASP A 25 -1.77 12.25 -8.13
CA ASP A 25 -1.08 13.34 -8.82
C ASP A 25 -0.20 12.81 -9.95
N ILE A 26 0.35 11.60 -9.80
CA ILE A 26 1.27 11.01 -10.78
C ILE A 26 0.64 10.84 -12.16
N VAL A 27 -0.68 10.65 -12.23
CA VAL A 27 -1.41 10.49 -13.50
C VAL A 27 -1.35 11.74 -14.37
N ARG A 28 -1.15 12.92 -13.76
CA ARG A 28 -1.03 14.22 -14.44
C ARG A 28 0.42 14.59 -14.78
N GLN A 29 1.39 13.77 -14.39
CA GLN A 29 2.82 14.04 -14.59
C GLN A 29 3.30 13.59 -15.99
N PRO A 30 4.44 14.14 -16.48
CA PRO A 30 5.05 13.71 -17.74
C PRO A 30 5.32 12.21 -17.80
N ARG A 31 5.39 11.66 -19.03
CA ARG A 31 5.61 10.22 -19.27
C ARG A 31 6.85 9.67 -18.55
N THR A 32 7.93 10.44 -18.49
CA THR A 32 9.18 10.06 -17.82
C THR A 32 8.98 9.85 -16.31
N VAL A 33 8.23 10.73 -15.65
CA VAL A 33 7.90 10.64 -14.22
C VAL A 33 6.98 9.44 -13.95
N ARG A 34 5.95 9.26 -14.79
CA ARG A 34 5.05 8.09 -14.69
C ARG A 34 5.78 6.77 -14.88
N HIS A 35 6.77 6.74 -15.78
CA HIS A 35 7.62 5.58 -16.00
C HIS A 35 8.49 5.28 -14.76
N ALA A 36 9.14 6.28 -14.17
CA ALA A 36 9.91 6.12 -12.94
C ALA A 36 9.04 5.56 -11.79
N MET A 37 7.81 6.06 -11.61
CA MET A 37 6.86 5.51 -10.65
C MET A 37 6.53 4.03 -10.93
N THR A 38 6.36 3.67 -12.21
CA THR A 38 6.08 2.28 -12.62
C THR A 38 7.22 1.35 -12.25
N GLU A 39 8.48 1.74 -12.49
CA GLU A 39 9.66 0.94 -12.13
C GLU A 39 9.82 0.79 -10.61
N GLY A 40 9.58 1.86 -9.86
CA GLY A 40 9.55 1.83 -8.40
C GLY A 40 8.45 0.90 -7.85
N PHE A 41 7.26 0.94 -8.46
CA PHE A 41 6.16 0.05 -8.10
C PHE A 41 6.50 -1.41 -8.41
N ARG A 42 7.04 -1.72 -9.60
CA ARG A 42 7.49 -3.07 -9.96
C ARG A 42 8.48 -3.63 -8.95
N THR A 43 9.49 -2.84 -8.61
CA THR A 43 10.50 -3.20 -7.59
C THR A 43 9.85 -3.50 -6.23
N THR A 44 8.83 -2.73 -5.85
CA THR A 44 8.10 -2.92 -4.60
C THR A 44 7.29 -4.22 -4.61
N ILE A 45 6.59 -4.51 -5.72
CA ILE A 45 5.85 -5.77 -5.92
C ILE A 45 6.78 -6.97 -5.87
N ASP A 46 7.94 -6.91 -6.49
CA ASP A 46 8.89 -8.02 -6.51
C ASP A 46 9.52 -8.25 -5.12
N LYS A 47 9.76 -7.19 -4.34
CA LYS A 47 10.17 -7.31 -2.93
C LYS A 47 9.04 -7.94 -2.09
N LEU A 48 7.81 -7.47 -2.24
CA LEU A 48 6.68 -7.99 -1.47
C LEU A 48 6.35 -9.44 -1.82
N GLY A 49 6.39 -9.80 -3.10
CA GLY A 49 6.13 -11.16 -3.58
C GLY A 49 7.13 -12.19 -3.05
N ARG A 50 8.34 -11.78 -2.65
CA ARG A 50 9.31 -12.65 -1.98
C ARG A 50 8.97 -12.94 -0.51
N LEU A 51 8.17 -12.09 0.12
CA LEU A 51 7.74 -12.23 1.52
C LEU A 51 6.40 -12.96 1.65
N LEU A 52 5.66 -13.11 0.55
CA LEU A 52 4.33 -13.70 0.53
C LEU A 52 4.38 -15.19 0.17
N GLN A 53 3.53 -15.97 0.83
CA GLN A 53 3.30 -17.35 0.46
C GLN A 53 2.40 -17.47 -0.79
N GLY A 54 2.65 -18.50 -1.59
CA GLY A 54 1.82 -18.79 -2.77
C GLY A 54 2.33 -20.01 -3.52
N ARG A 55 1.39 -20.76 -4.12
CA ARG A 55 1.63 -22.04 -4.81
C ARG A 55 2.49 -21.92 -6.08
N SER A 56 2.65 -20.71 -6.60
CA SER A 56 3.49 -20.40 -7.77
C SER A 56 4.05 -18.97 -7.67
N ALA A 57 5.03 -18.64 -8.52
CA ALA A 57 5.54 -17.28 -8.62
C ALA A 57 4.45 -16.29 -9.06
N GLN A 58 3.58 -16.70 -9.98
CA GLN A 58 2.44 -15.90 -10.43
C GLN A 58 1.45 -15.64 -9.28
N ALA A 59 1.09 -16.67 -8.50
CA ALA A 59 0.20 -16.51 -7.36
C ALA A 59 0.77 -15.55 -6.29
N ARG A 60 2.08 -15.62 -6.02
CA ARG A 60 2.75 -14.67 -5.11
C ARG A 60 2.72 -13.25 -5.66
N ARG A 61 2.90 -13.07 -6.98
CA ARG A 61 2.85 -11.76 -7.65
C ARG A 61 1.46 -11.15 -7.58
N GLU A 62 0.42 -11.91 -7.91
CA GLU A 62 -0.98 -11.47 -7.80
C GLU A 62 -1.33 -11.06 -6.37
N ARG A 63 -0.90 -11.87 -5.39
CA ARG A 63 -1.09 -11.54 -3.98
C ARG A 63 -0.36 -10.27 -3.58
N ALA A 64 0.88 -10.08 -4.03
CA ALA A 64 1.63 -8.86 -3.78
C ALA A 64 0.94 -7.61 -4.35
N LEU A 65 0.41 -7.70 -5.57
CA LEU A 65 -0.35 -6.63 -6.21
C LEU A 65 -1.60 -6.27 -5.40
N ALA A 66 -2.41 -7.27 -5.04
CA ALA A 66 -3.62 -7.06 -4.24
C ALA A 66 -3.30 -6.49 -2.84
N THR A 67 -2.27 -7.02 -2.17
CA THR A 67 -1.81 -6.51 -0.88
C THR A 67 -1.34 -5.07 -0.97
N MET A 68 -0.52 -4.69 -1.96
CA MET A 68 -0.09 -3.30 -2.10
C MET A 68 -1.26 -2.35 -2.38
N ALA A 69 -2.18 -2.74 -3.28
CA ALA A 69 -3.37 -1.94 -3.57
C ALA A 69 -4.23 -1.73 -2.32
N GLY A 70 -4.46 -2.79 -1.54
CA GLY A 70 -5.19 -2.74 -0.28
C GLY A 70 -4.52 -1.86 0.77
N LEU A 71 -3.21 -2.01 0.99
CA LEU A 71 -2.45 -1.21 1.95
C LEU A 71 -2.45 0.28 1.57
N VAL A 72 -2.22 0.62 0.31
CA VAL A 72 -2.22 2.01 -0.18
C VAL A 72 -3.62 2.61 -0.08
N GLY A 73 -4.65 1.89 -0.53
CA GLY A 73 -6.03 2.34 -0.46
C GLY A 73 -6.50 2.59 0.98
N ALA A 74 -6.18 1.66 1.89
CA ALA A 74 -6.50 1.81 3.31
C ALA A 74 -5.88 3.08 3.92
N LEU A 75 -4.63 3.37 3.58
CA LEU A 75 -3.93 4.57 4.08
C LEU A 75 -4.50 5.87 3.48
N ILE A 76 -4.93 5.84 2.22
CA ILE A 76 -5.58 7.00 1.60
C ILE A 76 -6.95 7.25 2.25
N LEU A 77 -7.76 6.21 2.43
CA LEU A 77 -9.10 6.33 2.99
C LEU A 77 -9.06 6.75 4.46
N SER A 78 -8.14 6.19 5.27
CA SER A 78 -7.99 6.61 6.67
C SER A 78 -7.58 8.08 6.82
N ARG A 79 -6.85 8.65 5.85
CA ARG A 79 -6.52 10.08 5.80
C ARG A 79 -7.65 10.98 5.29
N ALA A 80 -8.62 10.40 4.58
CA ALA A 80 -9.65 11.15 3.87
C ALA A 80 -10.91 11.37 4.72
N VAL A 81 -11.20 10.46 5.66
CA VAL A 81 -12.33 10.60 6.58
C VAL A 81 -12.02 11.61 7.68
N ASP A 82 -13.04 12.32 8.14
CA ASP A 82 -12.99 13.30 9.24
C ASP A 82 -13.42 12.71 10.60
N ASP A 83 -13.83 11.45 10.61
CA ASP A 83 -14.14 10.64 11.80
C ASP A 83 -12.90 9.82 12.21
N SER A 84 -12.34 10.14 13.39
CA SER A 84 -11.17 9.45 13.93
C SER A 84 -11.42 7.98 14.24
N GLU A 85 -12.61 7.63 14.72
CA GLU A 85 -12.94 6.23 15.03
C GLU A 85 -13.03 5.42 13.74
N LEU A 86 -13.72 5.94 12.72
CA LEU A 86 -13.77 5.31 11.41
C LEU A 86 -12.38 5.20 10.78
N SER A 87 -11.54 6.23 10.91
CA SER A 87 -10.16 6.19 10.43
C SER A 87 -9.39 5.01 11.04
N ASP A 88 -9.51 4.78 12.34
CA ASP A 88 -8.80 3.71 13.04
C ASP A 88 -9.37 2.34 12.65
N GLN A 89 -10.70 2.23 12.51
CA GLN A 89 -11.36 1.02 12.04
C GLN A 89 -10.88 0.59 10.64
N ILE A 90 -10.69 1.54 9.71
CA ILE A 90 -10.15 1.27 8.37
C ILE A 90 -8.75 0.66 8.46
N LEU A 91 -7.87 1.25 9.27
CA LEU A 91 -6.50 0.76 9.45
C LEU A 91 -6.50 -0.64 10.06
N GLU A 92 -7.29 -0.87 11.10
CA GLU A 92 -7.34 -2.15 11.80
C GLU A 92 -7.92 -3.27 10.91
N ALA A 93 -9.04 -3.02 10.23
CA ALA A 93 -9.67 -3.98 9.32
C ALA A 93 -8.73 -4.37 8.18
N SER A 94 -8.04 -3.38 7.61
CA SER A 94 -7.07 -3.61 6.53
C SER A 94 -5.82 -4.35 7.03
N ALA A 95 -5.36 -4.05 8.25
CA ALA A 95 -4.23 -4.77 8.85
C ALA A 95 -4.55 -6.23 9.15
N LYS A 96 -5.79 -6.56 9.54
CA LYS A 96 -6.24 -7.95 9.70
C LYS A 96 -6.21 -8.71 8.37
N THR A 97 -6.65 -8.08 7.29
CA THR A 97 -6.72 -8.68 5.95
C THR A 97 -5.35 -8.83 5.29
N PHE A 98 -4.50 -7.81 5.39
CA PHE A 98 -3.26 -7.71 4.62
C PHE A 98 -1.97 -7.82 5.47
N GLY A 99 -2.06 -7.66 6.78
CA GLY A 99 -0.91 -7.57 7.69
C GLY A 99 -0.32 -8.91 8.15
N ARG A 100 -1.05 -10.02 7.96
CA ARG A 100 -0.53 -11.37 8.23
C ARG A 100 0.21 -11.88 6.98
N PRO A 101 1.47 -12.33 7.08
CA PRO A 101 1.98 -13.32 6.15
C PRO A 101 1.05 -14.53 6.36
N THR A 102 0.16 -14.78 5.41
CA THR A 102 -0.77 -15.91 5.55
C THR A 102 0.04 -17.17 5.74
N ALA A 103 -0.30 -17.90 6.80
CA ALA A 103 0.29 -19.16 7.20
C ALA A 103 0.24 -20.17 6.06
#